data_AF-A0A2U8QRX8-F1
#
_entry.id   AF-A0A2U8QRX8-F1
#
_cell.length_a   1.000
_cell.length_b   1.000
_cell.length_c   1.000
_cell.angle_alpha   90.00
_cell.angle_beta   90.00
_cell.angle_gamma   90.00
#
_symmetry.space_group_name_H-M   'P 1'
#
loop_
_entity.id
_entity.type
_entity.pdbx_description
1 polymer ?
#
loop_
_entity_poly.entity_id
_entity_poly.type
_entity_poly.pdbx_seq_one_letter_code
_entity_poly.pdbx_strand_id
1 'polypeptide(L)'
;MSGYYGSPKTVIKNNKDLLGEKNRLSIKDYLSVKHCDTKDSIKSSLEQLEAIRTKLQVENKKRKKRQIILAALSLFLSILLLYIIPKITS
;
A
#
# COMPACT_ATOMS: atom_id res chain seq x y z
N MET A 1 7.92 -11.81 -13.34
CA MET A 1 7.46 -11.37 -11.99
C MET A 1 7.38 -9.85 -11.98
N SER A 2 6.19 -9.25 -11.81
CA SER A 2 6.04 -7.79 -11.82
C SER A 2 6.64 -7.21 -10.53
N GLY A 3 7.86 -6.67 -10.65
CA GLY A 3 8.55 -6.00 -9.57
C GLY A 3 7.73 -4.83 -9.06
N TYR A 4 7.52 -4.79 -7.75
CA TYR A 4 7.02 -3.62 -7.06
C TYR A 4 8.10 -2.53 -7.15
N TYR A 5 8.07 -1.69 -8.20
CA TYR A 5 9.00 -0.57 -8.36
C TYR A 5 8.54 0.61 -7.50
N GLY A 6 8.57 0.44 -6.18
CA GLY A 6 8.76 1.58 -5.30
C GLY A 6 10.14 2.20 -5.56
N SER A 7 10.36 3.47 -5.18
CA SER A 7 11.69 4.06 -5.20
C SER A 7 12.70 3.09 -4.55
N PRO A 8 13.90 2.89 -5.11
CA PRO A 8 14.91 1.97 -4.55
C PRO A 8 15.14 2.19 -3.05
N LYS A 9 15.02 3.44 -2.58
CA LYS A 9 15.07 3.81 -1.17
C LYS A 9 14.02 3.10 -0.31
N THR A 10 12.79 3.00 -0.80
CA THR A 10 11.67 2.35 -0.12
C THR A 10 11.86 0.84 -0.06
N VAL A 11 12.36 0.24 -1.14
CA VAL A 11 12.62 -1.20 -1.22
C VAL A 11 13.73 -1.62 -0.24
N ILE A 12 14.83 -0.87 -0.21
CA ILE A 12 15.93 -1.10 0.74
C ILE A 12 15.45 -0.94 2.18
N LYS A 13 14.65 0.09 2.47
CA LYS A 13 14.10 0.34 3.80
C LYS A 13 13.24 -0.82 4.29
N ASN A 14 12.36 -1.33 3.44
CA ASN A 14 11.39 -2.36 3.82
C ASN A 14 11.99 -3.76 3.92
N ASN A 15 13.10 -4.03 3.23
CA ASN A 15 13.77 -5.33 3.23
C ASN A 15 15.06 -5.33 4.07
N LYS A 16 15.31 -4.28 4.85
CA LYS A 16 16.54 -4.10 5.63
C LYS A 16 16.83 -5.30 6.54
N ASP A 17 15.78 -5.88 7.13
CA ASP A 17 15.91 -7.00 8.06
C ASP A 17 16.19 -8.33 7.35
N LEU A 18 15.77 -8.46 6.08
CA LEU A 18 16.04 -9.63 5.23
C LEU A 18 17.44 -9.59 4.62
N LEU A 19 18.05 -8.42 4.54
CA LEU A 19 19.35 -8.22 3.88
C LEU A 19 20.53 -8.64 4.75
N GLY A 20 20.33 -8.92 6.04
CA GLY A 20 21.38 -9.34 6.96
C GLY A 20 22.48 -8.28 7.16
N GLU A 21 23.23 -8.39 8.26
CA GLU A 21 24.21 -7.38 8.65
C GLU A 21 25.38 -7.22 7.64
N LYS A 22 25.62 -8.26 6.83
CA LYS A 22 26.72 -8.33 5.85
C LYS A 22 26.39 -7.74 4.47
N ASN A 23 25.12 -7.54 4.10
CA ASN A 23 24.73 -7.02 2.78
C ASN A 23 23.94 -5.72 2.91
N ARG A 24 24.59 -4.67 3.42
CA ARG A 24 24.11 -3.29 3.24
C ARG A 24 24.26 -2.88 1.78
N LEU A 25 23.39 -3.39 0.92
CA LEU A 25 23.33 -3.02 -0.49
C LEU A 25 23.15 -1.50 -0.59
N SER A 26 24.13 -0.85 -1.21
CA SER A 26 24.07 0.57 -1.51
C SER A 26 23.06 0.80 -2.63
N ILE A 27 22.48 2.00 -2.72
CA ILE A 27 21.61 2.38 -3.84
C ILE A 27 22.33 2.17 -5.19
N LYS A 28 23.66 2.29 -5.20
CA LYS A 28 24.49 2.01 -6.38
C LYS A 28 24.39 0.56 -6.86
N ASP A 29 24.23 -0.40 -5.95
CA ASP A 29 24.10 -1.83 -6.27
C ASP A 29 22.72 -2.16 -6.86
N TYR A 30 21.70 -1.36 -6.53
CA TYR A 30 20.39 -1.42 -7.18
C TYR A 30 20.40 -0.84 -8.59
N LEU A 31 21.20 0.21 -8.82
CA LEU A 31 21.32 0.86 -10.12
C LEU A 31 22.25 0.09 -11.08
N SER A 32 23.13 -0.77 -10.55
CA SER A 32 24.09 -1.56 -11.33
C SER A 32 23.59 -2.94 -11.73
N VAL A 33 22.31 -3.26 -11.46
CA VAL A 33 21.67 -4.48 -11.97
C VAL A 33 21.61 -4.37 -13.49
N LYS A 34 22.64 -4.89 -14.17
CA LYS A 34 22.59 -5.18 -15.60
C LYS A 34 21.29 -5.92 -15.85
N HIS A 35 20.52 -5.46 -16.84
CA HIS A 35 19.37 -6.18 -17.36
C HIS A 35 19.83 -7.56 -17.82
N CYS A 36 19.80 -8.54 -16.92
CA CYS A 36 19.73 -9.92 -17.30
C CYS A 36 18.40 -10.06 -18.02
N ASP A 37 18.43 -10.41 -19.31
CA ASP A 37 17.27 -10.81 -20.10
C ASP A 37 16.66 -12.04 -19.43
N THR A 38 15.87 -11.75 -18.40
CA THR A 38 15.07 -12.73 -17.71
C THR A 38 14.02 -13.08 -18.73
N LYS A 39 14.14 -14.27 -19.33
CA LYS A 39 13.05 -14.86 -20.12
C LYS A 39 11.87 -15.02 -19.17
N ASP A 40 11.08 -13.97 -19.00
CA ASP A 40 9.80 -14.00 -18.30
C ASP A 40 8.93 -15.00 -19.06
N SER A 41 8.91 -16.25 -18.59
CA SER A 41 8.22 -17.36 -19.27
C SER A 41 6.70 -17.25 -19.20
N ILE A 42 6.15 -16.20 -18.60
CA ILE A 42 4.71 -16.02 -18.44
C ILE A 42 4.39 -14.54 -18.59
N LYS A 43 4.24 -14.07 -19.84
CA LYS A 43 3.40 -12.90 -20.10
C LYS A 43 1.98 -13.30 -19.69
N SER A 44 1.51 -12.86 -18.52
CA SER A 44 0.11 -13.03 -18.14
C SER A 44 -0.75 -12.45 -19.26
N SER A 45 -1.71 -13.22 -19.77
CA SER A 45 -2.64 -12.74 -20.80
C SER A 45 -3.29 -11.43 -20.33
N LEU A 46 -3.55 -10.50 -21.25
CA LEU A 46 -4.18 -9.21 -20.95
C LEU A 46 -5.47 -9.40 -20.14
N GLU A 47 -6.22 -10.46 -20.43
CA GLU A 47 -7.44 -10.86 -19.71
C GLU A 47 -7.20 -11.13 -18.22
N GLN A 48 -6.09 -11.78 -17.87
CA GLN A 48 -5.73 -12.03 -16.47
C GLN A 48 -5.37 -10.73 -15.75
N LEU A 49 -4.72 -9.81 -16.44
CA LEU A 49 -4.35 -8.51 -15.89
C LEU A 49 -5.61 -7.65 -15.61
N GLU A 50 -6.58 -7.68 -16.52
CA GLU A 50 -7.86 -7.00 -16.36
C GLU A 50 -8.70 -7.61 -15.23
N ALA A 51 -8.73 -8.94 -15.11
CA ALA A 51 -9.41 -9.62 -14.01
C ALA A 51 -8.82 -9.25 -12.64
N ILE A 52 -7.50 -9.08 -12.54
CA ILE A 52 -6.84 -8.65 -11.30
C ILE A 52 -7.15 -7.18 -11.01
N ARG A 53 -7.07 -6.29 -12.02
CA ARG A 53 -7.38 -4.87 -11.87
C ARG A 53 -8.81 -4.64 -11.40
N THR A 54 -9.78 -5.32 -12.02
CA THR A 54 -11.20 -5.21 -11.65
C THR A 54 -11.45 -5.67 -10.22
N LYS A 55 -10.90 -6.81 -9.80
CA LYS A 55 -10.99 -7.27 -8.40
C LYS A 55 -10.42 -6.25 -7.40
N LEU A 56 -9.23 -5.72 -7.68
CA LEU A 56 -8.59 -4.68 -6.85
C LEU A 56 -9.43 -3.40 -6.76
N GLN A 57 -10.01 -2.95 -7.88
CA GLN A 57 -10.87 -1.78 -7.90
C GLN A 57 -12.15 -1.98 -7.07
N VAL A 58 -12.77 -3.16 -7.15
CA VAL A 58 -13.97 -3.49 -6.37
C VAL A 58 -13.64 -3.50 -4.88
N GLU A 59 -12.54 -4.13 -4.47
CA GLU A 59 -12.12 -4.12 -3.06
C GLU A 59 -11.80 -2.72 -2.55
N ASN A 60 -11.06 -1.92 -3.32
CA ASN A 60 -10.76 -0.54 -2.95
C ASN A 60 -12.03 0.31 -2.82
N LYS A 61 -13.02 0.12 -3.70
CA LYS A 61 -14.32 0.80 -3.60
C LYS A 61 -15.07 0.41 -2.32
N LYS A 62 -15.05 -0.88 -1.94
CA LYS A 62 -15.63 -1.35 -0.67
C LYS A 62 -14.92 -0.73 0.55
N ARG A 63 -13.58 -0.71 0.55
CA ARG A 63 -12.77 -0.11 1.63
C ARG A 63 -13.06 1.38 1.77
N LYS A 64 -13.10 2.14 0.66
CA LYS A 64 -13.43 3.57 0.68
C LYS A 64 -14.83 3.84 1.24
N LYS A 65 -15.84 3.08 0.83
CA LYS A 65 -17.20 3.21 1.39
C LYS A 65 -17.22 3.01 2.91
N ARG A 66 -16.55 1.95 3.39
CA ARG A 66 -16.44 1.70 4.84
C ARG A 66 -15.74 2.84 5.57
N GLN A 67 -14.65 3.37 5.01
CA GLN A 67 -13.94 4.51 5.58
C GLN A 67 -14.83 5.76 5.67
N ILE A 68 -15.63 6.05 4.63
CA ILE A 68 -16.56 7.19 4.64
C ILE A 68 -17.61 7.02 5.74
N ILE A 69 -18.19 5.82 5.88
CA ILE A 69 -19.19 5.54 6.93
C ILE A 69 -18.58 5.72 8.33
N LEU A 70 -17.38 5.19 8.56
CA LEU A 70 -16.68 5.34 9.84
C LEU A 70 -16.33 6.79 10.14
N ALA A 71 -15.89 7.55 9.14
CA ALA A 71 -15.60 8.98 9.30
C ALA A 71 -16.86 9.78 9.67
N ALA A 72 -18.00 9.49 9.02
CA ALA A 72 -19.27 10.13 9.33
C ALA A 72 -19.74 9.82 10.76
N LEU A 73 -19.64 8.56 11.20
CA LEU A 73 -19.95 8.17 12.58
C LEU A 73 -19.04 8.86 13.60
N SER A 74 -17.74 8.92 13.32
CA SER A 74 -16.77 9.60 14.18
C SER A 74 -17.09 11.09 14.35
N LEU A 75 -17.45 11.76 13.25
CA LEU A 75 -17.83 13.16 13.26
C LEU A 75 -19.13 13.38 14.06
N PHE A 76 -20.13 12.51 13.87
CA PHE A 76 -21.37 12.57 14.64
C PHE A 76 -21.12 12.41 16.16
N LEU A 77 -20.32 11.43 16.56
CA LEU A 77 -19.94 11.24 17.97
C LEU A 77 -19.20 12.46 18.54
N SER A 78 -18.32 13.07 17.76
CA SER A 78 -17.57 14.25 18.18
C SER A 78 -18.48 15.45 18.46
N ILE A 79 -19.48 15.69 17.60
CA ILE A 79 -20.51 16.73 17.82
C ILE A 79 -21.34 16.42 19.07
N LEU A 80 -21.76 15.15 19.24
CA LEU A 80 -22.54 14.72 20.39
C LEU A 80 -21.79 14.97 21.71
N LEU A 81 -20.49 14.63 21.75
CA LEU A 81 -19.64 14.86 22.92
C LEU A 81 -19.49 16.35 23.22
N LEU A 82 -19.27 17.19 22.21
CA LEU A 82 -19.20 18.64 22.39
C LEU A 82 -20.51 19.24 22.92
N TYR A 83 -21.65 18.64 22.61
CA TYR A 83 -22.95 19.07 23.15
C TYR A 83 -23.17 18.60 24.59
N ILE A 84 -22.76 17.37 24.91
CA ILE A 84 -23.01 16.75 26.22
C ILE A 84 -22.02 17.26 27.28
N ILE A 85 -20.74 17.40 26.95
CA ILE A 85 -19.69 17.80 27.90
C ILE A 85 -20.08 19.09 28.64
N PRO A 86 -20.44 20.20 27.97
CA PRO A 86 -20.83 21.44 28.66
C PRO A 86 -22.02 21.27 29.59
N LYS A 87 -22.95 20.35 29.26
CA LYS A 87 -24.13 20.06 30.08
C LYS A 87 -23.85 19.23 31.33
N ILE A 88 -22.72 18.50 31.36
CA ILE A 88 -22.30 17.71 32.52
C ILE A 88 -21.37 18.52 33.42
N THR A 89 -20.54 19.40 32.85
CA THR A 89 -19.60 20.24 33.61
C THR A 89 -20.18 21.56 34.10
N SER A 90 -21.39 21.94 33.66
CA SER A 90 -22.16 23.08 34.19
C SER A 90 -23.20 22.63 35.20
#